data_AF-A0A7S0ADX1-F1
#
_entry.id   AF-A0A7S0ADX1-F1
#
_cell.length_a   1.000
_cell.length_b   1.000
_cell.length_c   1.000
_cell.angle_alpha   90.00
_cell.angle_beta   90.00
_cell.angle_gamma   90.00
#
_symmetry.space_group_name_H-M   'P 1'
#
loop_
_entity.id
_entity.type
_entity.pdbx_description
1 polymer ?
#
loop_
_entity_poly.entity_id
_entity_poly.type
_entity_poly.pdbx_seq_one_letter_code
_entity_poly.pdbx_strand_id
1 'polypeptide(L)'
;HSFGDDSGSLEASLVCRSQQFSSFIVLVGRVVSAEAFEPKCAAIVQNRDELTIPLELSTIPTPKEFRDAIESLSPEQRQFAKAFRAMQLESTLFGVLLIPVKPQLEKVLNLADDSLTKEIKFTQDLM
;
A
#
# COMPACT_ATOMS: atom_id res chain seq x y z
N HIS A 1 -30.52 -0.91 15.19
CA HIS A 1 -30.44 -0.08 13.97
C HIS A 1 -29.15 -0.44 13.26
N SER A 2 -29.23 -1.43 12.37
CA SER A 2 -28.14 -1.73 11.43
C SER A 2 -28.25 -0.71 10.32
N PHE A 3 -27.21 0.10 10.11
CA PHE A 3 -27.15 0.99 8.96
C PHE A 3 -27.06 0.13 7.70
N GLY A 4 -27.85 0.52 6.69
CA GLY A 4 -28.16 -0.25 5.51
C GLY A 4 -26.94 -0.80 4.79
N ASP A 5 -27.01 -2.11 4.55
CA ASP A 5 -26.07 -2.94 3.82
C ASP A 5 -26.32 -2.76 2.30
N ASP A 6 -25.96 -1.59 1.78
CA ASP A 6 -25.93 -1.31 0.33
C ASP A 6 -24.57 -0.72 -0.06
N SER A 7 -23.53 -1.49 0.22
CA SER A 7 -22.22 -1.29 -0.39
C SER A 7 -21.73 -2.66 -0.81
N GLY A 8 -21.92 -2.99 -2.09
CA GLY A 8 -21.33 -4.17 -2.70
C GLY A 8 -19.88 -4.28 -2.24
N SER A 9 -19.55 -5.40 -1.62
CA SER A 9 -18.20 -5.68 -1.13
C SER A 9 -17.24 -5.45 -2.30
N LEU A 10 -16.53 -4.32 -2.26
CA LEU A 10 -15.46 -4.04 -3.21
C LEU A 10 -14.37 -5.05 -2.90
N GLU A 11 -14.40 -6.19 -3.58
CA GLU A 11 -13.33 -7.19 -3.61
C GLU A 11 -12.13 -6.57 -4.35
N ALA A 12 -11.46 -5.63 -3.69
CA ALA A 12 -10.23 -5.07 -4.19
C ALA A 12 -9.13 -6.11 -4.00
N SER A 13 -8.29 -6.30 -5.01
CA SER A 13 -7.10 -7.12 -4.92
C SER A 13 -5.88 -6.34 -5.40
N LEU A 14 -4.77 -6.48 -4.68
CA LEU A 14 -3.47 -6.04 -5.12
C LEU A 14 -2.89 -7.13 -6.03
N VAL A 15 -2.77 -6.84 -7.32
CA VAL A 15 -2.16 -7.74 -8.30
C VAL A 15 -0.80 -7.18 -8.71
N CYS A 16 0.25 -7.96 -8.47
CA CYS A 16 1.62 -7.65 -8.81
C CYS A 16 2.12 -8.68 -9.82
N ARG A 17 2.33 -8.26 -11.07
CA ARG A 17 2.80 -9.13 -12.15
C ARG A 17 4.15 -8.68 -12.65
N SER A 18 5.13 -9.58 -12.64
CA SER A 18 6.43 -9.34 -13.25
C SER A 18 6.45 -9.75 -14.73
N GLN A 19 7.33 -9.13 -15.51
CA GLN A 19 7.63 -9.56 -16.88
C GLN A 19 8.83 -10.51 -16.88
N GLN A 20 9.12 -11.13 -18.02
CA GLN A 20 10.31 -11.98 -18.17
C GLN A 20 11.59 -11.17 -17.90
N PHE A 21 12.51 -11.72 -17.11
CA PHE A 21 13.76 -11.07 -16.70
C PHE A 21 13.56 -9.78 -15.89
N SER A 22 12.36 -9.54 -15.35
CA SER A 22 12.07 -8.44 -14.44
C SER A 22 11.86 -8.96 -13.02
N SER A 23 12.24 -8.15 -12.05
CA SER A 23 12.11 -8.44 -10.62
C SER A 23 11.90 -7.15 -9.84
N PHE A 24 11.01 -7.21 -8.85
CA PHE A 24 10.75 -6.12 -7.92
C PHE A 24 10.34 -6.66 -6.56
N ILE A 25 10.63 -5.87 -5.52
CA ILE A 25 10.22 -6.16 -4.16
C ILE A 25 8.95 -5.37 -3.88
N VAL A 26 7.90 -6.07 -3.46
CA VAL A 26 6.65 -5.49 -2.98
C VAL A 26 6.72 -5.48 -1.45
N LEU A 27 6.60 -4.30 -0.87
CA LEU A 27 6.59 -4.08 0.57
C LEU A 27 5.20 -3.64 1.00
N VAL A 28 4.72 -4.23 2.09
CA VAL A 28 3.42 -3.92 2.70
C VAL A 28 3.68 -3.42 4.11
N GLY A 29 3.07 -2.28 4.46
CA GLY A 29 3.39 -1.59 5.69
C GLY A 29 2.45 -0.42 5.99
N ARG A 30 2.90 0.44 6.91
CA ARG A 30 2.17 1.63 7.33
C ARG A 30 2.90 2.89 6.86
N VAL A 31 2.15 3.86 6.34
CA VAL A 31 2.67 5.21 6.08
C VAL A 31 2.47 6.01 7.36
N VAL A 32 3.57 6.35 8.03
CA VAL A 32 3.55 7.08 9.31
C VAL A 32 3.59 8.59 9.07
N SER A 33 4.29 9.02 8.03
CA SER A 33 4.37 10.43 7.62
C SER A 33 4.62 10.55 6.11
N ALA A 34 4.69 11.78 5.61
CA ALA A 34 5.02 12.05 4.21
C ALA A 34 6.39 11.49 3.77
N GLU A 35 7.30 11.26 4.72
CA GLU A 35 8.68 10.83 4.47
C GLU A 35 9.01 9.46 5.09
N ALA A 36 8.10 8.88 5.88
CA ALA A 36 8.35 7.64 6.63
C ALA A 36 7.34 6.55 6.29
N PHE A 37 7.87 5.41 5.85
CA PHE A 37 7.15 4.17 5.63
C PHE A 37 7.72 3.07 6.53
N GLU A 38 6.87 2.42 7.32
CA GLU A 38 7.23 1.29 8.17
C GLU A 38 6.84 -0.02 7.49
N PRO A 39 7.79 -0.71 6.83
CA PRO A 39 7.51 -2.01 6.20
C PRO A 39 7.27 -3.08 7.26
N LYS A 40 6.25 -3.91 7.03
CA LYS A 40 5.92 -5.05 7.90
C LYS A 40 6.23 -6.39 7.22
N CYS A 41 5.88 -6.51 5.94
CA CYS A 41 6.11 -7.70 5.14
C CYS A 41 6.71 -7.31 3.78
N ALA A 42 7.46 -8.24 3.18
CA ALA A 42 8.06 -8.08 1.86
C ALA A 42 7.83 -9.36 1.04
N ALA A 43 7.63 -9.20 -0.27
CA ALA A 43 7.59 -10.29 -1.24
C ALA A 43 8.41 -9.91 -2.48
N ILE A 44 9.13 -10.87 -3.05
CA ILE A 44 9.87 -10.68 -4.31
C ILE A 44 9.04 -11.30 -5.42
N VAL A 45 8.72 -10.53 -6.46
CA VAL A 45 8.00 -11.01 -7.64
C VAL A 45 8.95 -10.95 -8.83
N GLN A 46 9.16 -12.08 -9.51
CA GLN A 46 10.16 -12.17 -10.58
C GLN A 46 9.78 -13.13 -11.71
N ASN A 47 10.30 -12.88 -12.92
CA ASN A 47 10.26 -13.81 -14.05
C ASN A 47 8.87 -14.36 -14.41
N ARG A 48 7.91 -13.46 -14.67
CA ARG A 48 6.51 -13.79 -15.00
C ARG A 48 5.70 -14.34 -13.82
N ASP A 49 6.23 -14.24 -12.61
CA ASP A 49 5.47 -14.51 -11.41
C ASP A 49 4.37 -13.45 -11.20
N GLU A 50 3.29 -13.89 -10.57
CA GLU A 50 2.10 -13.10 -10.27
C GLU A 50 1.69 -13.31 -8.81
N LEU A 51 1.67 -12.22 -8.06
CA LEU A 51 1.23 -12.17 -6.68
C LEU A 51 -0.11 -11.44 -6.61
N THR A 52 -1.14 -12.12 -6.12
CA THR A 52 -2.48 -11.55 -5.94
C THR A 52 -2.86 -11.60 -4.46
N ILE A 53 -3.09 -10.44 -3.86
CA ILE A 53 -3.45 -10.30 -2.44
C ILE A 53 -4.84 -9.65 -2.33
N PRO A 54 -5.84 -10.32 -1.75
CA PRO A 54 -7.13 -9.70 -1.49
C PRO A 54 -7.01 -8.61 -0.42
N LEU A 55 -7.67 -7.47 -0.63
CA LEU A 55 -7.65 -6.32 0.25
C LEU A 55 -9.03 -6.12 0.88
N GLU A 56 -9.07 -6.09 2.20
CA GLU A 56 -10.25 -5.65 2.94
C GLU A 56 -10.22 -4.12 3.06
N LEU A 57 -10.99 -3.45 2.21
CA LEU A 57 -11.10 -2.00 2.23
C LEU A 57 -12.26 -1.57 3.14
N SER A 58 -11.95 -0.81 4.19
CA SER A 58 -12.95 -0.05 4.93
C SER A 58 -12.92 1.41 4.48
N THR A 59 -14.05 1.93 4.02
CA THR A 59 -14.16 3.33 3.60
C THR A 59 -14.26 4.22 4.83
N ILE A 60 -13.27 5.10 5.00
CA ILE A 60 -13.34 6.16 6.01
C ILE A 60 -14.16 7.31 5.41
N PRO A 61 -15.21 7.81 6.09
CA PRO A 61 -16.04 8.88 5.55
C PRO A 61 -15.23 10.15 5.30
N THR A 62 -15.60 10.89 4.25
CA THR A 62 -14.90 12.11 3.87
C THR A 62 -15.04 13.19 4.95
N PRO A 63 -14.19 14.24 4.98
CA PRO A 63 -14.29 15.33 5.94
C PRO A 63 -15.68 15.99 5.98
N LYS A 64 -16.36 16.07 4.83
CA LYS A 64 -17.69 16.67 4.70
C LYS A 64 -18.78 15.76 5.25
N GLU A 65 -18.84 14.51 4.79
CA GLU A 65 -19.84 13.53 5.25
C GLU A 65 -19.77 13.31 6.76
N PHE A 66 -18.55 13.28 7.32
CA PHE A 66 -18.38 13.17 8.76
C PHE A 66 -18.89 14.40 9.52
N ARG A 67 -18.71 15.62 8.99
CA ARG A 67 -19.23 16.84 9.62
C ARG A 67 -20.75 16.84 9.63
N ASP A 68 -21.35 16.49 8.49
CA ASP A 68 -22.80 16.41 8.34
C ASP A 68 -23.40 15.32 9.26
N ALA A 69 -22.71 14.18 9.40
CA ALA A 69 -23.15 13.07 10.26
C ALA A 69 -23.08 13.38 11.76
N ILE A 70 -22.13 14.21 12.21
CA ILE A 70 -22.00 14.57 13.62
C ILE A 70 -22.80 15.81 14.02
N GLU A 71 -23.36 16.56 13.06
CA GLU A 71 -24.04 17.84 13.33
C GLU A 71 -25.29 17.68 14.19
N SER A 72 -26.00 16.56 14.05
CA SER A 72 -27.20 16.21 14.82
C SER A 72 -26.93 15.66 16.23
N LEU A 73 -25.66 15.39 16.57
CA LEU A 73 -25.27 14.76 17.84
C LEU A 73 -25.11 15.78 18.97
N SER A 74 -25.26 15.30 20.21
CA SER A 74 -25.01 16.12 21.40
C SER A 74 -23.54 16.60 21.45
N PRO A 75 -23.22 17.70 22.17
CA PRO A 75 -21.85 18.22 22.25
C PRO A 75 -20.81 17.18 22.72
N GLU A 76 -21.18 16.36 23.69
CA GLU A 76 -20.32 15.28 24.24
C GLU A 76 -20.10 14.16 23.22
N GLN A 77 -21.16 13.76 22.51
CA GLN A 77 -21.07 12.75 21.44
C GLN A 77 -20.25 13.25 20.26
N ARG A 78 -20.34 14.54 19.90
CA ARG A 78 -19.49 15.17 18.88
C ARG A 78 -18.02 15.15 19.28
N GLN A 79 -17.71 15.42 20.54
CA GLN A 79 -16.33 15.40 21.04
C GLN A 79 -15.75 13.99 20.99
N PHE A 80 -16.52 12.98 21.42
CA PHE A 80 -16.13 11.58 21.31
C PHE A 80 -15.95 11.16 19.84
N ALA A 81 -16.89 11.50 18.95
CA ALA A 81 -16.80 11.17 17.53
C ALA A 81 -15.54 11.77 16.88
N LYS A 82 -15.22 13.04 17.18
CA LYS A 82 -14.00 13.69 16.69
C LYS A 82 -12.73 12.99 17.19
N ALA A 83 -12.68 12.62 18.46
CA ALA A 83 -11.55 11.89 19.04
C ALA A 83 -11.40 10.49 18.43
N PHE A 84 -12.52 9.78 18.23
CA PHE A 84 -12.55 8.48 17.59
C PHE A 84 -12.06 8.54 16.13
N ARG A 85 -12.48 9.55 15.37
CA ARG A 85 -11.98 9.76 14.00
C ARG A 85 -10.49 10.07 13.98
N ALA A 86 -10.00 10.90 14.90
CA ALA A 86 -8.57 11.19 15.00
C ALA A 86 -7.76 9.91 15.22
N MET A 87 -8.20 9.06 16.16
CA MET A 87 -7.59 7.75 16.40
C MET A 87 -7.66 6.82 15.18
N GLN A 88 -8.78 6.82 14.45
CA GLN A 88 -8.88 6.06 13.20
C GLN A 88 -7.85 6.55 12.18
N LEU A 89 -7.73 7.86 11.95
CA LEU A 89 -6.80 8.41 10.97
C LEU A 89 -5.32 8.21 11.34
N GLU A 90 -4.97 8.24 12.63
CA GLU A 90 -3.61 8.01 13.10
C GLU A 90 -3.11 6.58 12.82
N SER A 91 -4.01 5.61 12.68
CA SER A 91 -3.65 4.19 12.69
C SER A 91 -3.83 3.45 11.35
N THR A 92 -4.25 4.12 10.26
CA THR A 92 -4.90 3.42 9.13
C THR A 92 -4.32 3.62 7.73
N LEU A 93 -3.24 4.38 7.50
CA LEU A 93 -2.67 4.40 6.14
C LEU A 93 -1.87 3.13 5.87
N PHE A 94 -2.59 2.12 5.35
CA PHE A 94 -2.01 0.99 4.65
C PHE A 94 -1.29 1.50 3.40
N GLY A 95 -0.01 1.17 3.28
CA GLY A 95 0.80 1.53 2.13
C GLY A 95 1.42 0.31 1.48
N VAL A 96 1.54 0.36 0.16
CA VAL A 96 2.28 -0.61 -0.64
C VAL A 96 3.42 0.14 -1.33
N LEU A 97 4.64 -0.34 -1.18
CA LEU A 97 5.83 0.22 -1.80
C LEU A 97 6.43 -0.79 -2.76
N LEU A 98 6.78 -0.35 -3.98
CA LEU A 98 7.41 -1.17 -5.01
C LEU A 98 8.83 -0.70 -5.24
N ILE A 99 9.79 -1.61 -5.05
CA ILE A 99 11.22 -1.35 -5.26
C ILE A 99 11.70 -2.20 -6.46
N PRO A 100 11.98 -1.59 -7.62
CA PRO A 100 12.53 -2.33 -8.75
C PRO A 100 13.97 -2.75 -8.44
N VAL A 101 14.27 -4.05 -8.54
CA VAL A 101 15.57 -4.57 -8.06
C VAL A 101 16.73 -4.06 -8.91
N LYS A 102 16.64 -4.15 -10.25
CA LYS A 102 17.79 -3.82 -11.12
C LYS A 102 18.26 -2.37 -11.04
N PRO A 103 17.40 -1.34 -11.19
CA PRO A 103 17.85 0.05 -11.12
C PRO A 103 18.41 0.41 -9.75
N GLN A 104 17.91 -0.22 -8.69
CA GLN A 104 18.42 0.01 -7.34
C GLN A 104 19.74 -0.70 -7.10
N LEU A 105 19.93 -1.89 -7.66
CA LEU A 105 21.21 -2.58 -7.63
C LEU A 105 22.28 -1.82 -8.41
N GLU A 106 21.94 -1.26 -9.59
CA GLU A 106 22.84 -0.42 -10.38
C GLU A 106 23.33 0.79 -9.57
N LYS A 107 22.43 1.45 -8.83
CA LYS A 107 22.77 2.57 -7.94
C LYS A 107 23.67 2.14 -6.78
N VAL A 108 23.36 1.03 -6.12
CA VAL A 108 24.17 0.51 -5.00
C VAL A 108 25.56 0.10 -5.46
N LEU A 109 25.67 -0.48 -6.65
CA LEU A 109 26.94 -0.92 -7.25
C LEU A 109 27.66 0.19 -8.02
N ASN A 110 27.10 1.41 -8.07
CA ASN A 110 27.62 2.54 -8.82
C ASN A 110 27.88 2.22 -10.31
N LEU A 111 26.96 1.47 -10.92
CA LEU A 111 26.96 1.13 -12.34
C LEU A 111 26.21 2.21 -13.14
N ALA A 112 26.50 2.30 -14.44
CA ALA A 112 25.71 3.12 -15.34
C ALA A 112 24.30 2.54 -15.50
N ASP A 113 23.32 3.39 -15.79
CA ASP A 113 21.95 2.95 -16.07
C ASP A 113 21.94 1.87 -17.18
N ASP A 114 21.11 0.84 -17.00
CA ASP A 114 20.95 -0.29 -17.92
C ASP A 114 22.18 -1.21 -18.08
N SER A 115 23.15 -1.12 -17.17
CA SER A 115 24.29 -2.05 -17.16
C SER A 115 23.84 -3.49 -16.91
N LEU A 116 22.87 -3.71 -16.02
CA LEU A 116 22.32 -5.04 -15.69
C LEU A 116 21.25 -5.49 -16.68
N THR A 117 20.70 -4.58 -17.48
CA THR A 117 19.73 -4.93 -18.54
C THR A 117 20.40 -5.75 -19.66
N LYS A 118 21.69 -5.52 -19.92
CA LYS A 118 22.46 -6.19 -20.98
C LYS A 118 22.97 -7.58 -20.58
N GLU A 119 23.07 -7.85 -19.28
CA GLU A 119 23.73 -9.01 -18.68
C GLU A 119 22.68 -9.97 -18.08
N ILE A 120 21.85 -10.59 -18.94
CA ILE A 120 20.71 -11.41 -18.49
C ILE A 120 21.15 -12.62 -17.66
N LYS A 121 22.24 -13.31 -18.06
CA LYS A 121 22.77 -14.49 -17.33
C LYS A 121 23.30 -14.12 -15.95
N PHE A 122 24.11 -13.06 -15.86
CA PHE A 122 24.65 -12.60 -14.59
C PHE A 122 23.54 -12.12 -13.65
N THR A 123 22.51 -11.47 -14.19
CA THR A 123 21.36 -11.02 -13.40
C THR A 123 20.49 -12.19 -12.90
N GLN A 124 20.49 -13.33 -13.61
CA GLN A 124 19.80 -14.54 -13.16
C GLN A 124 20.57 -15.30 -12.07
N ASP A 125 21.91 -15.28 -12.10
CA ASP A 125 22.72 -15.93 -11.04
C ASP A 125 22.78 -15.09 -9.76
N LEU A 126 22.54 -13.77 -9.86
CA LEU A 126 22.61 -12.82 -8.75
C LEU A 126 21.30 -12.71 -7.96
N MET A 127 20.17 -13.16 -8.52
CA MET A 127 18.82 -13.10 -7.92
C MET A 127 18.31 -14.49 -7.58
#